data_AF-A0A7U2NH73-F1
#
_entry.id   AF-A0A7U2NH73-F1
#
_cell.length_a   1.000
_cell.length_b   1.000
_cell.length_c   1.000
_cell.angle_alpha   90.00
_cell.angle_beta   90.00
_cell.angle_gamma   90.00
#
_symmetry.space_group_name_H-M   'P 1'
#
loop_
_entity.id
_entity.type
_entity.pdbx_description
1 polymer ?
#
loop_
_entity_poly.entity_id
_entity_poly.type
_entity_poly.pdbx_seq_one_letter_code
_entity_poly.pdbx_strand_id
1 'polypeptide(L)'
;MTNNYILAPVLIPNKKMIRNANNIINEIHQVYFSKETIEQIKNDFHKKECENLISINHNEETFGLTLTKSFLINNENKKKLPKEFLKLPIGTWMVEYTVENDAVWKMIKEGKINGLSLEGVFQYPQEYEINEETDPIQVNNDDLLEKRFDEILFQISKGNKQEKIDNNYFYSEFEILKEWKSKFGYKFNIYGNDHFINKKPHFHFDNKQDDLYCKISFDGEIFEIKHNKKLPKNIHKELKYFLSKLENQKILKEIWNNKNPTLNVK
;
A
#
# COMPACT_ATOMS: atom_id res chain seq x y z
N MET A 1 38.38 3.75 -13.61
CA MET A 1 36.98 4.01 -13.22
C MET A 1 36.71 3.20 -11.96
N THR A 2 36.43 3.86 -10.84
CA THR A 2 35.98 3.17 -9.62
C THR A 2 34.51 2.84 -9.81
N ASN A 3 34.20 1.56 -9.96
CA ASN A 3 32.81 1.11 -10.00
C ASN A 3 32.24 1.18 -8.58
N ASN A 4 31.16 1.93 -8.40
CA ASN A 4 30.42 1.95 -7.15
C ASN A 4 29.46 0.76 -7.11
N TYR A 5 29.39 0.08 -5.97
CA TYR A 5 28.51 -1.07 -5.79
C TYR A 5 27.63 -0.88 -4.56
N ILE A 6 26.39 -1.31 -4.66
CA ILE A 6 25.50 -1.50 -3.51
C ILE A 6 25.12 -2.97 -3.41
N LEU A 7 25.19 -3.53 -2.21
CA LEU A 7 24.69 -4.86 -1.88
C LEU A 7 23.60 -4.68 -0.82
N ALA A 8 22.39 -5.16 -1.08
CA ALA A 8 21.27 -4.99 -0.15
C ALA A 8 20.28 -6.16 -0.20
N PRO A 9 19.58 -6.43 0.92
CA PRO A 9 18.46 -7.36 0.91
C PRO A 9 17.24 -6.71 0.23
N VAL A 10 16.55 -7.48 -0.62
CA VAL A 10 15.27 -7.09 -1.25
C VAL A 10 14.10 -7.59 -0.41
N LEU A 11 14.08 -8.89 -0.09
CA LEU A 11 13.05 -9.52 0.74
C LEU A 11 13.70 -10.43 1.79
N ILE A 12 13.17 -10.39 3.01
CA ILE A 12 13.66 -11.15 4.16
C ILE A 12 12.56 -12.12 4.61
N PRO A 13 12.84 -13.45 4.68
CA PRO A 13 11.87 -14.45 5.12
C PRO A 13 11.23 -14.12 6.45
N ASN A 14 9.91 -14.31 6.52
CA ASN A 14 9.07 -14.13 7.72
C ASN A 14 9.16 -12.73 8.34
N LYS A 15 9.74 -11.75 7.64
CA LYS A 15 9.72 -10.36 8.07
C LYS A 15 8.29 -9.86 7.92
N LYS A 16 7.64 -9.64 9.06
CA LYS A 16 6.30 -9.04 9.15
C LYS A 16 6.33 -7.63 8.57
N MET A 17 5.40 -7.36 7.67
CA MET A 17 5.24 -6.08 6.98
C MET A 17 3.81 -5.64 7.22
N ILE A 18 3.67 -4.54 7.98
CA ILE A 18 2.38 -3.97 8.30
C ILE A 18 1.77 -3.44 7.00
N ARG A 19 0.56 -3.90 6.73
CA ARG A 19 -0.29 -3.45 5.63
C ARG A 19 -1.47 -2.72 6.22
N ASN A 20 -1.85 -1.63 5.56
CA ASN A 20 -3.10 -1.00 5.90
C ASN A 20 -4.23 -1.95 5.51
N ALA A 21 -5.42 -1.70 6.06
CA ALA A 21 -6.59 -2.37 5.54
C ALA A 21 -6.76 -2.07 4.07
N ASN A 22 -7.07 -3.13 3.34
CA ASN A 22 -7.36 -3.11 1.93
C ASN A 22 -8.77 -3.66 1.69
N ASN A 23 -9.13 -3.85 0.43
CA ASN A 23 -10.43 -4.38 0.03
C ASN A 23 -10.60 -5.89 0.34
N ILE A 24 -9.53 -6.60 0.70
CA ILE A 24 -9.48 -8.03 1.03
C ILE A 24 -9.50 -8.19 2.56
N ILE A 25 -8.55 -7.56 3.25
CA ILE A 25 -8.43 -7.57 4.71
C ILE A 25 -8.77 -6.19 5.23
N ASN A 26 -9.84 -6.16 6.01
CA ASN A 26 -10.52 -4.97 6.47
C ASN A 26 -9.93 -4.44 7.79
N GLU A 27 -8.68 -4.74 8.06
CA GLU A 27 -7.96 -4.23 9.23
C GLU A 27 -6.49 -4.06 8.89
N ILE A 28 -5.78 -3.28 9.70
CA ILE A 28 -4.33 -3.27 9.62
C ILE A 28 -3.86 -4.67 9.99
N HIS A 29 -3.02 -5.24 9.16
CA HIS A 29 -2.63 -6.64 9.28
C HIS A 29 -1.17 -6.79 8.85
N GLN A 30 -0.53 -7.89 9.23
CA GLN A 30 0.83 -8.17 8.82
C GLN A 30 0.87 -9.23 7.74
N VAL A 31 1.55 -8.92 6.64
CA VAL A 31 1.92 -9.92 5.65
C VAL A 31 3.39 -10.26 5.80
N TYR A 32 3.77 -11.48 5.42
CA TYR A 32 5.14 -11.88 5.31
C TYR A 32 5.31 -12.81 4.11
N PHE A 33 6.53 -12.96 3.63
CA PHE A 33 6.86 -13.95 2.62
C PHE A 33 7.66 -15.07 3.25
N SER A 34 7.28 -16.32 2.95
CA SER A 34 8.11 -17.47 3.27
C SER A 34 9.37 -17.46 2.41
N LYS A 35 10.37 -18.26 2.79
CA LYS A 35 11.58 -18.44 1.98
C LYS A 35 11.24 -18.95 0.57
N GLU A 36 10.29 -19.87 0.47
CA GLU A 36 9.86 -20.49 -0.78
C GLU A 36 9.18 -19.47 -1.69
N THR A 37 8.31 -18.61 -1.12
CA THR A 37 7.69 -17.51 -1.87
C THR A 37 8.73 -16.49 -2.36
N ILE A 38 9.73 -16.16 -1.54
CA ILE A 38 10.82 -15.25 -1.96
C ILE A 38 11.61 -15.84 -3.13
N GLU A 39 11.88 -17.14 -3.11
CA GLU A 39 12.56 -17.82 -4.23
C GLU A 39 11.73 -17.75 -5.53
N GLN A 40 10.42 -17.98 -5.44
CA GLN A 40 9.51 -17.82 -6.59
C GLN A 40 9.52 -16.38 -7.11
N ILE A 41 9.39 -15.39 -6.23
CA ILE A 41 9.42 -13.96 -6.58
C ILE A 41 10.73 -13.60 -7.29
N LYS A 42 11.88 -14.04 -6.76
CA LYS A 42 13.19 -13.83 -7.39
C LYS A 42 13.23 -14.42 -8.81
N ASN A 43 12.75 -15.66 -8.98
CA ASN A 43 12.77 -16.31 -10.30
C ASN A 43 11.86 -15.60 -11.29
N ASP A 44 10.68 -15.15 -10.84
CA ASP A 44 9.74 -14.36 -11.63
C ASP A 44 10.30 -13.00 -12.03
N PHE A 45 11.00 -12.32 -11.11
CA PHE A 45 11.69 -11.04 -11.37
C PHE A 45 12.66 -11.15 -12.54
N HIS A 46 13.47 -12.22 -12.57
CA HIS A 46 14.40 -12.49 -13.67
C HIS A 46 13.70 -12.92 -14.95
N LYS A 47 12.70 -13.80 -14.85
CA LYS A 47 11.94 -14.29 -16.01
C LYS A 47 11.22 -13.17 -16.75
N LYS A 48 10.82 -12.12 -16.04
CA LYS A 48 10.10 -10.94 -16.57
C LYS A 48 11.04 -9.78 -16.93
N GLU A 49 12.35 -9.99 -16.92
CA GLU A 49 13.36 -8.98 -17.27
C GLU A 49 13.23 -7.67 -16.46
N CYS A 50 12.87 -7.79 -15.17
CA CYS A 50 12.63 -6.64 -14.29
C CYS A 50 13.91 -5.98 -13.76
N GLU A 51 15.10 -6.48 -14.10
CA GLU A 51 16.40 -6.02 -13.61
C GLU A 51 16.71 -4.56 -13.96
N ASN A 52 16.13 -4.07 -15.06
CA ASN A 52 16.34 -2.71 -15.56
C ASN A 52 15.20 -1.75 -15.17
N LEU A 53 14.16 -2.25 -14.51
CA LEU A 53 12.99 -1.47 -14.10
C LEU A 53 13.22 -0.89 -12.70
N ILE A 54 14.08 0.13 -12.62
CA ILE A 54 14.50 0.73 -11.36
C ILE A 54 13.94 2.15 -11.27
N SER A 55 13.33 2.48 -10.15
CA SER A 55 12.83 3.82 -9.85
C SER A 55 13.30 4.31 -8.49
N ILE A 56 13.37 5.63 -8.33
CA ILE A 56 13.62 6.26 -7.04
C ILE A 56 12.26 6.52 -6.38
N ASN A 57 12.04 5.88 -5.22
CA ASN A 57 10.82 6.04 -4.41
C ASN A 57 9.51 5.89 -5.21
N HIS A 58 9.48 5.01 -6.22
CA HIS A 58 8.30 4.70 -7.02
C HIS A 58 7.72 5.86 -7.85
N ASN A 59 8.51 6.93 -8.04
CA ASN A 59 8.09 8.14 -8.75
C ASN A 59 8.84 8.32 -10.08
N GLU A 60 10.17 8.33 -10.05
CA GLU A 60 11.00 8.64 -11.22
C GLU A 60 11.84 7.42 -11.60
N GLU A 61 11.69 6.95 -12.84
CA GLU A 61 12.59 5.95 -13.42
C GLU A 61 14.02 6.46 -13.37
N THR A 62 14.96 5.59 -13.00
CA THR A 62 16.37 5.92 -12.91
C THR A 62 17.20 5.02 -13.80
N PHE A 63 18.28 5.58 -14.32
CA PHE A 63 19.22 4.90 -15.21
C PHE A 63 20.60 4.84 -14.56
N GLY A 64 21.50 4.06 -15.16
CA GLY A 64 22.88 3.91 -14.68
C GLY A 64 22.99 3.03 -13.43
N LEU A 65 22.06 2.10 -13.26
CA LEU A 65 22.21 0.98 -12.34
C LEU A 65 22.16 -0.31 -13.15
N THR A 66 23.07 -1.24 -12.87
CA THR A 66 23.10 -2.55 -13.53
C THR A 66 23.21 -3.65 -12.51
N LEU A 67 22.28 -4.61 -12.56
CA LEU A 67 22.28 -5.75 -11.65
C LEU A 67 23.48 -6.65 -11.97
N THR A 68 24.40 -6.80 -11.03
CA THR A 68 25.58 -7.67 -11.19
C THR A 68 25.44 -9.00 -10.47
N LYS A 69 24.69 -9.05 -9.37
CA LYS A 69 24.42 -10.30 -8.63
C LYS A 69 22.99 -10.32 -8.10
N SER A 70 22.40 -11.51 -8.10
CA SER A 70 21.12 -11.80 -7.46
C SER A 70 21.15 -13.22 -6.90
N PHE A 71 20.98 -13.37 -5.60
CA PHE A 71 21.10 -14.67 -4.95
C PHE A 71 20.31 -14.76 -3.64
N LEU A 72 19.98 -15.99 -3.23
CA LEU A 72 19.42 -16.27 -1.91
C LEU A 72 20.55 -16.58 -0.93
N ILE A 73 20.47 -16.06 0.30
CA ILE A 73 21.36 -16.47 1.38
C ILE A 73 21.14 -17.96 1.67
N ASN A 74 22.20 -18.74 1.67
CA ASN A 74 22.22 -20.17 2.00
C ASN A 74 23.38 -20.49 2.96
N ASN A 75 23.48 -21.74 3.41
CA ASN A 75 24.51 -22.15 4.38
C ASN A 75 25.95 -21.94 3.85
N GLU A 76 26.15 -22.02 2.54
CA GLU A 76 27.46 -21.94 1.91
C GLU A 76 27.95 -20.50 1.72
N ASN A 77 27.07 -19.61 1.25
CA ASN A 77 27.41 -18.22 0.95
C ASN A 77 27.30 -17.32 2.18
N LYS A 78 26.51 -17.68 3.20
CA LYS A 78 26.28 -16.83 4.38
C LYS A 78 27.56 -16.42 5.08
N LYS A 79 28.54 -17.34 5.20
CA LYS A 79 29.85 -17.06 5.83
C LYS A 79 30.71 -16.08 5.04
N LYS A 80 30.41 -15.86 3.76
CA LYS A 80 31.15 -14.95 2.85
C LYS A 80 30.53 -13.55 2.80
N LEU A 81 29.39 -13.34 3.45
CA LEU A 81 28.72 -12.04 3.45
C LEU A 81 29.45 -11.04 4.37
N PRO A 82 29.35 -9.74 4.07
CA PRO A 82 29.70 -8.68 5.00
C PRO A 82 29.05 -8.87 6.38
N LYS A 83 29.73 -8.44 7.44
CA LYS A 83 29.35 -8.71 8.84
C LYS A 83 27.93 -8.24 9.16
N GLU A 84 27.53 -7.11 8.59
CA GLU A 84 26.21 -6.50 8.71
C GLU A 84 25.07 -7.42 8.21
N PHE A 85 25.35 -8.32 7.26
CA PHE A 85 24.37 -9.21 6.66
C PHE A 85 24.38 -10.62 7.26
N LEU A 86 25.34 -10.96 8.14
CA LEU A 86 25.43 -12.29 8.76
C LEU A 86 24.22 -12.64 9.64
N LYS A 87 23.50 -11.63 10.15
CA LYS A 87 22.28 -11.82 10.94
C LYS A 87 21.05 -12.14 10.08
N LEU A 88 21.10 -11.93 8.77
CA LEU A 88 19.97 -12.17 7.89
C LEU A 88 19.66 -13.68 7.79
N PRO A 89 18.38 -14.09 7.80
CA PRO A 89 18.00 -15.49 7.72
C PRO A 89 18.31 -16.10 6.34
N ILE A 90 18.51 -17.43 6.33
CA ILE A 90 18.61 -18.21 5.09
C ILE A 90 17.32 -18.01 4.28
N GLY A 91 17.45 -17.82 2.97
CA GLY A 91 16.33 -17.48 2.10
C GLY A 91 16.14 -15.98 1.89
N THR A 92 16.91 -15.11 2.55
CA THR A 92 16.92 -13.68 2.22
C THR A 92 17.42 -13.49 0.80
N TRP A 93 16.67 -12.74 0.00
CA TRP A 93 17.08 -12.38 -1.35
C TRP A 93 17.97 -11.14 -1.32
N MET A 94 19.20 -11.30 -1.80
CA MET A 94 20.21 -10.26 -1.89
C MET A 94 20.44 -9.89 -3.36
N VAL A 95 20.63 -8.60 -3.62
CA VAL A 95 21.02 -8.09 -4.93
C VAL A 95 22.21 -7.15 -4.83
N GLU A 96 23.05 -7.18 -5.86
CA GLU A 96 24.15 -6.24 -6.06
C GLU A 96 23.92 -5.45 -7.34
N TYR A 97 24.00 -4.12 -7.23
CA TYR A 97 23.97 -3.22 -8.38
C TYR A 97 25.27 -2.45 -8.50
N THR A 98 25.78 -2.30 -9.72
CA THR A 98 26.69 -1.19 -10.02
C THR A 98 25.91 0.11 -10.11
N VAL A 99 26.52 1.20 -9.67
CA VAL A 99 25.94 2.54 -9.74
C VAL A 99 26.88 3.45 -10.52
N GLU A 100 26.52 3.69 -11.78
CA GLU A 100 27.22 4.57 -12.72
C GLU A 100 26.64 5.98 -12.73
N ASN A 101 25.45 6.16 -12.15
CA ASN A 101 24.80 7.44 -12.00
C ASN A 101 25.31 8.20 -10.76
N ASP A 102 26.12 9.25 -10.97
CA ASP A 102 26.72 10.05 -9.91
C ASP A 102 25.69 10.73 -8.99
N ALA A 103 24.53 11.14 -9.52
CA ALA A 103 23.48 11.77 -8.73
C ALA A 103 22.86 10.76 -7.75
N VAL A 104 22.56 9.54 -8.24
CA VAL A 104 22.07 8.44 -7.39
C VAL A 104 23.11 8.07 -6.35
N TRP A 105 24.38 7.94 -6.76
CA TRP A 105 25.46 7.62 -5.82
C TRP A 105 25.58 8.66 -4.71
N LYS A 106 25.50 9.95 -5.05
CA LYS A 106 25.47 11.04 -4.07
C LYS A 106 24.30 10.91 -3.11
N MET A 107 23.09 10.62 -3.60
CA MET A 107 21.90 10.44 -2.75
C MET A 107 22.05 9.27 -1.76
N ILE A 108 22.65 8.16 -2.20
CA ILE A 108 22.95 7.00 -1.34
C ILE A 108 23.95 7.40 -0.25
N LYS A 109 25.04 8.09 -0.64
CA LYS A 109 26.08 8.55 0.30
C LYS A 109 25.56 9.57 1.32
N GLU A 110 24.59 10.39 0.94
CA GLU A 110 23.89 11.35 1.80
C GLU A 110 22.79 10.68 2.65
N GLY A 111 22.50 9.40 2.45
CA GLY A 111 21.47 8.66 3.18
C GLY A 111 20.03 9.01 2.77
N LYS A 112 19.83 9.72 1.66
CA LYS A 112 18.50 10.05 1.10
C LYS A 112 17.79 8.81 0.51
N ILE A 113 18.58 7.82 0.07
CA ILE A 113 18.12 6.50 -0.36
C ILE A 113 18.92 5.48 0.46
N ASN A 114 18.23 4.60 1.19
CA ASN A 114 18.85 3.74 2.20
C ASN A 114 18.40 2.27 2.13
N GLY A 115 17.64 1.90 1.12
CA GLY A 115 17.12 0.55 0.97
C GLY A 115 16.64 0.28 -0.44
N LEU A 116 16.28 -0.98 -0.68
CA LEU A 116 15.61 -1.42 -1.89
C LEU A 116 14.18 -1.83 -1.51
N SER A 117 13.27 -1.60 -2.44
CA SER A 117 11.91 -2.08 -2.39
C SER A 117 11.61 -2.89 -3.64
N LEU A 118 10.62 -3.78 -3.53
CA LEU A 118 10.09 -4.53 -4.66
C LEU A 118 8.66 -4.08 -4.92
N GLU A 119 8.37 -3.79 -6.18
CA GLU A 119 7.02 -3.56 -6.68
C GLU A 119 6.53 -4.79 -7.45
N GLY A 120 5.26 -5.12 -7.31
CA GLY A 120 4.66 -6.21 -8.06
C GLY A 120 3.18 -6.39 -7.78
N VAL A 121 2.56 -7.26 -8.57
CA VAL A 121 1.18 -7.73 -8.34
C VAL A 121 1.25 -9.06 -7.61
N PHE A 122 0.60 -9.13 -6.45
CA PHE A 122 0.61 -10.27 -5.54
C PHE A 122 -0.81 -10.74 -5.28
N GLN A 123 -0.94 -11.99 -4.82
CA GLN A 123 -2.21 -12.59 -4.41
C GLN A 123 -2.18 -12.83 -2.90
N TYR A 124 -3.26 -12.47 -2.20
CA TYR A 124 -3.43 -12.89 -0.80
C TYR A 124 -3.74 -14.40 -0.73
N PRO A 125 -3.26 -15.11 0.30
CA PRO A 125 -3.73 -16.47 0.57
C PRO A 125 -5.27 -16.47 0.71
N GLN A 126 -5.92 -17.51 0.17
CA GLN A 126 -7.38 -17.61 0.17
C GLN A 126 -7.97 -17.78 1.57
N GLU A 127 -7.19 -18.33 2.49
CA GLU A 127 -7.51 -18.44 3.91
C GLU A 127 -6.56 -17.51 4.66
N TYR A 128 -7.06 -16.34 5.04
CA TYR A 128 -6.38 -15.47 5.99
C TYR A 128 -6.84 -15.91 7.40
N GLU A 129 -6.06 -16.76 8.05
CA GLU A 129 -6.30 -17.07 9.46
C GLU A 129 -5.89 -15.85 10.30
N ILE A 130 -6.90 -15.15 10.83
CA ILE A 130 -6.69 -14.10 11.82
C ILE A 130 -6.16 -14.79 13.08
N ASN A 131 -4.87 -14.64 13.37
CA ASN A 131 -4.31 -15.01 14.66
C ASN A 131 -4.55 -13.83 15.62
N GLU A 132 -5.56 -13.93 16.47
CA GLU A 132 -5.98 -12.88 17.41
C GLU A 132 -4.84 -12.40 18.33
N GLU A 133 -3.82 -13.22 18.56
CA GLU A 133 -2.68 -12.89 19.41
C GLU A 133 -1.64 -11.93 18.79
N THR A 134 -1.64 -11.69 17.45
CA THR A 134 -0.56 -10.91 16.82
C THR A 134 -0.95 -9.72 15.94
N ASP A 135 -2.23 -9.47 15.66
CA ASP A 135 -2.54 -8.68 14.46
C ASP A 135 -3.53 -7.49 14.46
N PRO A 136 -4.31 -7.11 15.49
CA PRO A 136 -4.97 -5.80 15.42
C PRO A 136 -4.08 -4.71 16.03
N ILE A 137 -3.32 -4.01 15.18
CA ILE A 137 -2.85 -2.67 15.54
C ILE A 137 -4.09 -1.77 15.53
N GLN A 138 -4.50 -1.27 16.71
CA GLN A 138 -5.64 -0.39 16.83
C GLN A 138 -5.44 0.87 15.98
N VAL A 139 -6.19 0.97 14.90
CA VAL A 139 -6.29 2.17 14.07
C VAL A 139 -7.73 2.62 14.10
N ASN A 140 -7.94 3.93 14.26
CA ASN A 140 -9.29 4.48 14.29
C ASN A 140 -9.99 4.23 12.95
N ASN A 141 -11.28 3.91 13.02
CA ASN A 141 -12.16 3.63 11.89
C ASN A 141 -12.17 4.74 10.82
N ASP A 142 -12.02 6.01 11.22
CA ASP A 142 -11.91 7.14 10.28
C ASP A 142 -10.68 6.97 9.35
N ASP A 143 -9.48 6.73 9.92
CA ASP A 143 -8.24 6.53 9.15
C ASP A 143 -8.29 5.25 8.29
N LEU A 144 -9.05 4.25 8.74
CA LEU A 144 -9.19 2.97 8.05
C LEU A 144 -9.92 3.13 6.71
N LEU A 145 -10.96 3.96 6.66
CA LEU A 145 -11.67 4.28 5.43
C LEU A 145 -10.77 5.05 4.44
N GLU A 146 -10.04 6.06 4.94
CA GLU A 146 -9.09 6.84 4.14
C GLU A 146 -8.02 5.93 3.52
N LYS A 147 -7.43 5.02 4.32
CA LYS A 147 -6.45 4.02 3.89
C LYS A 147 -6.96 3.13 2.76
N ARG A 148 -8.12 2.51 2.95
CA ARG A 148 -8.70 1.59 1.97
C ARG A 148 -9.05 2.29 0.66
N PHE A 149 -9.56 3.51 0.73
CA PHE A 149 -9.90 4.26 -0.46
C PHE A 149 -8.65 4.67 -1.25
N ASP A 150 -7.61 5.14 -0.55
CA ASP A 150 -6.32 5.45 -1.16
C ASP A 150 -5.70 4.23 -1.85
N GLU A 151 -5.81 3.05 -1.26
CA GLU A 151 -5.29 1.84 -1.88
C GLU A 151 -6.02 1.51 -3.18
N ILE A 152 -7.36 1.64 -3.23
CA ILE A 152 -8.12 1.48 -4.49
C ILE A 152 -7.62 2.46 -5.56
N LEU A 153 -7.48 3.75 -5.21
CA LEU A 153 -6.99 4.76 -6.14
C LEU A 153 -5.56 4.44 -6.60
N PHE A 154 -4.71 3.98 -5.68
CA PHE A 154 -3.34 3.59 -5.97
C PHE A 154 -3.29 2.42 -6.96
N GLN A 155 -4.08 1.37 -6.74
CA GLN A 155 -4.17 0.24 -7.66
C GLN A 155 -4.53 0.68 -9.08
N ILE A 156 -5.51 1.57 -9.18
CA ILE A 156 -6.02 2.06 -10.47
C ILE A 156 -4.99 2.97 -11.15
N SER A 157 -4.26 3.78 -10.38
CA SER A 157 -3.18 4.62 -10.90
C SER A 157 -2.05 3.80 -11.54
N LYS A 158 -1.81 2.57 -11.06
CA LYS A 158 -0.85 1.62 -11.65
C LYS A 158 -1.43 0.84 -12.85
N GLY A 159 -2.61 1.22 -13.34
CA GLY A 159 -3.26 0.61 -14.51
C GLY A 159 -4.03 -0.68 -14.21
N ASN A 160 -4.26 -1.03 -12.95
CA ASN A 160 -5.06 -2.20 -12.61
C ASN A 160 -6.56 -1.95 -12.85
N LYS A 161 -7.22 -2.94 -13.47
CA LYS A 161 -8.68 -2.94 -13.63
C LYS A 161 -9.34 -3.38 -12.32
N GLN A 162 -10.57 -2.90 -12.11
CA GLN A 162 -11.42 -3.24 -10.97
C GLN A 162 -11.59 -4.76 -10.79
N GLU A 163 -11.70 -5.54 -11.87
CA GLU A 163 -11.77 -7.01 -11.83
C GLU A 163 -10.52 -7.66 -11.19
N LYS A 164 -9.32 -7.09 -11.39
CA LYS A 164 -8.10 -7.61 -10.76
C LYS A 164 -8.13 -7.38 -9.25
N ILE A 165 -8.61 -6.20 -8.85
CA ILE A 165 -8.77 -5.80 -7.45
C ILE A 165 -9.78 -6.73 -6.75
N ASP A 166 -10.84 -7.15 -7.45
CA ASP A 166 -11.83 -8.10 -6.94
C ASP A 166 -11.31 -9.56 -6.84
N ASN A 167 -10.37 -9.98 -7.70
CA ASN A 167 -9.86 -11.36 -7.75
C ASN A 167 -8.68 -11.64 -6.77
N ASN A 168 -8.61 -10.92 -5.65
CA ASN A 168 -7.51 -10.98 -4.67
C ASN A 168 -6.11 -10.61 -5.22
N TYR A 169 -6.02 -9.99 -6.40
CA TYR A 169 -4.76 -9.50 -6.95
C TYR A 169 -4.59 -8.01 -6.64
N PHE A 170 -3.49 -7.67 -6.00
CA PHE A 170 -3.18 -6.29 -5.62
C PHE A 170 -1.73 -5.98 -5.96
N TYR A 171 -1.52 -4.77 -6.44
CA TYR A 171 -0.19 -4.18 -6.51
C TYR A 171 0.30 -3.87 -5.10
N SER A 172 1.56 -4.18 -4.81
CA SER A 172 2.17 -3.79 -3.55
C SER A 172 3.61 -3.38 -3.70
N GLU A 173 3.94 -2.38 -2.89
CA GLU A 173 5.27 -1.86 -2.65
C GLU A 173 5.71 -2.36 -1.27
N PHE A 174 6.82 -3.08 -1.20
CA PHE A 174 7.38 -3.57 0.05
C PHE A 174 8.52 -2.64 0.50
N GLU A 175 8.18 -1.60 1.27
CA GLU A 175 9.14 -0.66 1.90
C GLU A 175 9.34 -0.94 3.40
N ILE A 176 10.50 -0.56 3.94
CA ILE A 176 10.77 -0.59 5.38
C ILE A 176 10.20 0.68 6.03
N LEU A 177 8.95 0.56 6.52
CA LEU A 177 8.15 1.44 7.39
C LEU A 177 8.34 2.96 7.26
N LYS A 178 7.35 3.63 6.64
CA LYS A 178 6.98 5.03 6.89
C LYS A 178 5.68 5.08 7.69
N GLU A 179 5.48 6.12 8.50
CA GLU A 179 4.16 6.43 9.05
C GLU A 179 3.16 6.68 7.92
N TRP A 180 1.92 6.19 8.07
CA TRP A 180 0.92 6.34 7.02
C TRP A 180 0.46 7.80 6.90
N LYS A 181 0.44 8.29 5.66
CA LYS A 181 -0.23 9.52 5.25
C LYS A 181 -1.01 9.22 3.97
N SER A 182 -2.17 9.86 3.83
CA SER A 182 -2.98 9.67 2.63
C SER A 182 -2.19 10.04 1.36
N LYS A 183 -2.15 9.14 0.38
CA LYS A 183 -1.46 9.33 -0.90
C LYS A 183 -2.22 10.30 -1.80
N PHE A 184 -3.55 10.26 -1.79
CA PHE A 184 -4.40 11.08 -2.66
C PHE A 184 -5.14 12.22 -1.95
N GLY A 185 -5.04 12.30 -0.62
CA GLY A 185 -5.55 13.41 0.18
C GLY A 185 -7.05 13.38 0.47
N TYR A 186 -7.76 12.31 0.10
CA TYR A 186 -9.19 12.16 0.36
C TYR A 186 -9.46 11.77 1.81
N LYS A 187 -10.44 12.45 2.42
CA LYS A 187 -10.83 12.26 3.82
C LYS A 187 -12.29 11.87 3.95
N PHE A 188 -12.56 10.98 4.89
CA PHE A 188 -13.91 10.52 5.25
C PHE A 188 -14.24 11.02 6.64
N ASN A 189 -15.08 12.05 6.72
CA ASN A 189 -15.49 12.61 8.00
C ASN A 189 -16.98 12.38 8.24
N ILE A 190 -17.30 11.96 9.45
CA ILE A 190 -18.66 12.05 10.00
C ILE A 190 -18.54 12.88 11.27
N TYR A 191 -19.43 13.84 11.45
CA TYR A 191 -19.46 14.73 12.61
C TYR A 191 -20.67 14.41 13.49
N GLY A 192 -20.57 14.71 14.79
CA GLY A 192 -21.64 14.42 15.75
C GLY A 192 -22.85 15.37 15.70
N ASN A 193 -22.82 16.36 14.81
CA ASN A 193 -23.93 17.25 14.50
C ASN A 193 -24.50 17.02 13.09
N ASP A 194 -24.10 15.93 12.43
CA ASP A 194 -24.66 15.56 11.13
C ASP A 194 -26.10 15.05 11.30
N HIS A 195 -26.94 15.31 10.29
CA HIS A 195 -28.34 14.91 10.24
C HIS A 195 -28.61 14.05 9.00
N PHE A 196 -29.76 13.39 8.96
CA PHE A 196 -30.18 12.73 7.74
C PHE A 196 -30.50 13.73 6.63
N ILE A 197 -29.91 13.54 5.45
CA ILE A 197 -30.29 14.25 4.24
C ILE A 197 -31.14 13.28 3.42
N ASN A 198 -32.33 13.71 3.00
CA ASN A 198 -33.29 12.85 2.30
C ASN A 198 -33.57 11.51 3.02
N LYS A 199 -33.64 11.54 4.37
CA LYS A 199 -33.82 10.35 5.25
C LYS A 199 -32.69 9.32 5.18
N LYS A 200 -31.51 9.69 4.68
CA LYS A 200 -30.33 8.82 4.60
C LYS A 200 -29.16 9.41 5.42
N PRO A 201 -28.29 8.56 6.01
CA PRO A 201 -27.02 9.01 6.58
C PRO A 201 -26.08 9.49 5.48
N HIS A 202 -25.11 10.31 5.86
CA HIS A 202 -24.09 10.82 4.95
C HIS A 202 -22.73 10.91 5.64
N PHE A 203 -21.68 11.05 4.83
CA PHE A 203 -20.36 11.44 5.28
C PHE A 203 -19.87 12.61 4.42
N HIS A 204 -18.91 13.35 4.95
CA HIS A 204 -18.18 14.40 4.24
C HIS A 204 -16.96 13.74 3.58
N PHE A 205 -16.90 13.87 2.25
CA PHE A 205 -15.83 13.36 1.42
C PHE A 205 -15.04 14.55 0.86
N ASP A 206 -13.88 14.79 1.46
CA ASP A 206 -13.14 16.03 1.27
C ASP A 206 -11.75 15.77 0.70
N ASN A 207 -11.29 16.67 -0.16
CA ASN A 207 -9.90 16.77 -0.57
C ASN A 207 -9.48 18.24 -0.57
N LYS A 208 -8.65 18.63 0.41
CA LYS A 208 -8.21 20.01 0.57
C LYS A 208 -7.28 20.48 -0.55
N GLN A 209 -6.48 19.59 -1.12
CA GLN A 209 -5.55 19.93 -2.20
C GLN A 209 -6.32 20.28 -3.49
N ASP A 210 -7.42 19.56 -3.73
CA ASP A 210 -8.31 19.79 -4.86
C ASP A 210 -9.42 20.82 -4.56
N ASP A 211 -9.46 21.37 -3.34
CA ASP A 211 -10.52 22.25 -2.82
C ASP A 211 -11.92 21.66 -3.08
N LEU A 212 -12.07 20.37 -2.79
CA LEU A 212 -13.27 19.57 -3.00
C LEU A 212 -13.89 19.21 -1.65
N TYR A 213 -15.18 19.50 -1.48
CA TYR A 213 -15.92 19.18 -0.26
C TYR A 213 -17.31 18.69 -0.63
N CYS A 214 -17.58 17.41 -0.39
CA CYS A 214 -18.82 16.74 -0.80
C CYS A 214 -19.55 16.16 0.40
N LYS A 215 -20.89 16.20 0.40
CA LYS A 215 -21.71 15.34 1.27
C LYS A 215 -22.27 14.20 0.44
N ILE A 216 -21.96 12.99 0.84
CA ILE A 216 -22.28 11.78 0.08
C ILE A 216 -22.98 10.79 0.99
N SER A 217 -24.05 10.20 0.50
CA SER A 217 -24.76 9.13 1.20
C SER A 217 -23.93 7.85 1.28
N PHE A 218 -24.32 6.93 2.16
CA PHE A 218 -23.61 5.65 2.27
C PHE A 218 -23.74 4.79 1.01
N ASP A 219 -24.76 5.00 0.17
CA ASP A 219 -24.94 4.36 -1.14
C ASP A 219 -24.32 5.13 -2.33
N GLY A 220 -23.62 6.25 -2.08
CA GLY A 220 -22.87 6.99 -3.09
C GLY A 220 -23.69 8.03 -3.89
N GLU A 221 -24.87 8.39 -3.39
CA GLU A 221 -25.66 9.54 -3.83
C GLU A 221 -24.98 10.82 -3.34
N ILE A 222 -24.75 11.75 -4.26
CA ILE A 222 -24.13 13.04 -3.92
C ILE A 222 -25.25 13.99 -3.51
N PHE A 223 -25.25 14.44 -2.25
CA PHE A 223 -26.22 15.41 -1.75
C PHE A 223 -25.79 16.85 -1.98
N GLU A 224 -24.49 17.13 -1.77
CA GLU A 224 -23.96 18.49 -1.87
C GLU A 224 -22.52 18.45 -2.38
N ILE A 225 -22.15 19.41 -3.21
CA ILE A 225 -20.75 19.72 -3.54
C ILE A 225 -20.56 21.22 -3.36
N LYS A 226 -19.63 21.63 -2.51
CA LYS A 226 -19.35 23.06 -2.30
C LYS A 226 -18.65 23.69 -3.50
N HIS A 227 -18.72 25.02 -3.57
CA HIS A 227 -18.04 25.84 -4.58
C HIS A 227 -18.43 25.55 -6.04
N ASN A 228 -19.63 25.01 -6.28
CA ASN A 228 -20.14 24.63 -7.61
C ASN A 228 -19.18 23.70 -8.40
N LYS A 229 -18.33 22.96 -7.69
CA LYS A 229 -17.44 21.97 -8.28
C LYS A 229 -18.19 20.71 -8.66
N LYS A 230 -17.53 19.85 -9.42
CA LYS A 230 -18.02 18.50 -9.75
C LYS A 230 -17.00 17.50 -9.22
N LEU A 231 -17.50 16.43 -8.59
CA LEU A 231 -16.68 15.27 -8.26
C LEU A 231 -16.20 14.64 -9.58
N PRO A 232 -14.90 14.43 -9.80
CA PRO A 232 -14.41 13.79 -11.02
C PRO A 232 -15.07 12.43 -11.23
N LYS A 233 -15.50 12.14 -12.47
CA LYS A 233 -16.30 10.94 -12.79
C LYS A 233 -15.60 9.63 -12.41
N ASN A 234 -14.28 9.58 -12.61
CA ASN A 234 -13.43 8.46 -12.18
C ASN A 234 -13.49 8.30 -10.67
N ILE A 235 -13.27 9.37 -9.89
CA ILE A 235 -13.32 9.32 -8.42
C ILE A 235 -14.71 8.90 -7.93
N HIS A 236 -15.79 9.41 -8.54
CA HIS A 236 -17.15 8.99 -8.18
C HIS A 236 -17.40 7.50 -8.45
N LYS A 237 -16.90 6.99 -9.59
CA LYS A 237 -17.00 5.57 -9.94
C LYS A 237 -16.29 4.71 -8.90
N GLU A 238 -15.06 5.05 -8.53
CA GLU A 238 -14.29 4.28 -7.56
C GLU A 238 -14.84 4.41 -6.14
N LEU A 239 -15.40 5.57 -5.78
CA LEU A 239 -16.11 5.75 -4.52
C LEU A 239 -17.36 4.87 -4.44
N LYS A 240 -18.14 4.75 -5.53
CA LYS A 240 -19.30 3.84 -5.56
C LYS A 240 -18.87 2.39 -5.38
N TYR A 241 -17.79 1.98 -6.02
CA TYR A 241 -17.23 0.64 -5.82
C TYR A 241 -16.77 0.44 -4.36
N PHE A 242 -16.04 1.40 -3.79
CA PHE A 242 -15.66 1.38 -2.38
C PHE A 242 -16.87 1.22 -1.45
N LEU A 243 -17.93 1.99 -1.67
CA LEU A 243 -19.15 1.95 -0.87
C LEU A 243 -19.94 0.65 -1.07
N SER A 244 -19.81 -0.04 -2.20
CA SER A 244 -20.48 -1.35 -2.40
C SER A 244 -19.92 -2.47 -1.51
N LYS A 245 -18.76 -2.27 -0.86
CA LYS A 245 -18.12 -3.28 0.00
C LYS A 245 -18.77 -3.30 1.38
N LEU A 246 -19.23 -4.48 1.80
CA LEU A 246 -19.96 -4.69 3.06
C LEU A 246 -19.19 -4.19 4.29
N GLU A 247 -17.87 -4.39 4.34
CA GLU A 247 -17.05 -3.97 5.47
C GLU A 247 -16.88 -2.45 5.55
N ASN A 248 -16.81 -1.74 4.42
CA ASN A 248 -16.81 -0.27 4.40
C ASN A 248 -18.16 0.27 4.91
N GLN A 249 -19.27 -0.39 4.53
CA GLN A 249 -20.60 -0.04 5.04
C GLN A 249 -20.70 -0.23 6.54
N LYS A 250 -20.17 -1.32 7.09
CA LYS A 250 -20.15 -1.58 8.54
C LYS A 250 -19.41 -0.47 9.29
N ILE A 251 -18.21 -0.10 8.83
CA ILE A 251 -17.40 0.95 9.46
C ILE A 251 -18.09 2.31 9.40
N LEU A 252 -18.64 2.69 8.24
CA LEU A 252 -19.39 3.94 8.11
C LEU A 252 -20.59 4.00 9.07
N LYS A 253 -21.33 2.90 9.21
CA LYS A 253 -22.44 2.79 10.17
C LYS A 253 -21.97 2.87 11.61
N GLU A 254 -20.86 2.21 11.95
CA GLU A 254 -20.30 2.25 13.29
C GLU A 254 -19.87 3.67 13.67
N ILE A 255 -19.10 4.34 12.80
CA ILE A 255 -18.70 5.74 13.01
C ILE A 255 -19.94 6.63 13.16
N TRP A 256 -20.93 6.47 12.29
CA TRP A 256 -22.17 7.27 12.34
C TRP A 256 -22.95 7.05 13.63
N ASN A 257 -23.22 5.80 14.01
CA ASN A 257 -24.01 5.49 15.19
C ASN A 257 -23.27 5.94 16.48
N ASN A 258 -21.93 5.85 16.49
CA ASN A 258 -21.13 6.33 17.61
C ASN A 258 -21.16 7.86 17.72
N LYS A 259 -21.08 8.59 16.61
CA LYS A 259 -21.06 10.06 16.59
C LYS A 259 -22.47 10.68 16.66
N ASN A 260 -23.49 9.99 16.16
CA ASN A 260 -24.88 10.45 16.02
C ASN A 260 -25.88 9.42 16.64
N PRO A 261 -25.82 9.18 17.97
CA PRO A 261 -26.55 8.07 18.62
C PRO A 261 -28.07 8.18 18.57
N THR A 262 -28.63 9.38 18.32
CA THR A 262 -30.07 9.61 18.18
C THR A 262 -30.58 9.33 16.76
N LEU A 263 -29.68 9.09 15.80
CA LEU A 263 -29.97 8.87 14.39
C LEU A 263 -29.42 7.52 13.92
N ASN A 264 -29.64 6.46 14.69
CA ASN A 264 -29.05 5.15 14.40
C ASN A 264 -29.48 4.57 13.04
N VAL A 265 -28.48 4.07 12.32
CA VAL A 265 -28.61 3.34 11.06
C VAL A 265 -28.45 1.85 11.35
N LYS A 266 -29.43 1.05 10.91
CA LYS A 266 -29.39 -0.41 10.99
C LYS A 266 -28.45 -0.99 9.95
#